data_AF-A0A7M2WRI7-F1
#
_entry.id   AF-A0A7M2WRI7-F1
#
_cell.length_a   1.000
_cell.length_b   1.000
_cell.length_c   1.000
_cell.angle_alpha   90.00
_cell.angle_beta   90.00
_cell.angle_gamma   90.00
#
_symmetry.space_group_name_H-M   'P 1'
#
loop_
_entity.id
_entity.type
_entity.pdbx_description
1 polymer ?
#
loop_
_entity_poly.entity_id
_entity_poly.type
_entity_poly.pdbx_seq_one_letter_code
_entity_poly.pdbx_strand_id
1 'polypeptide(L)'
;MKYLLLLVVFTAGSSAAAPPSPGPADAEHEKRLAAYLARPFPASITAISVDSKAIRVEGRLPAGTLGASLAEVPLWADVTDLKSSPTVLPIAPAGDGRFTLTTDRHAELDGRRHDRLLSRWAVVRQEPGTLTLLSAARWADAVNPSAETPPPMKPTSKKGLGGFHAGRLTSDLDELGIGAVTVNIPITAFMRTDAGPGRTAFDYAGRTWWGEDRSVAGFDRTMLDAAARKIVVSAIVLIPLPRSAAKDSFASLVAHPDANPAGTYTMPNFTSRAGCDAYAAAMEFLASRYGRADGKFGRIHHYILHNEVDAGWEWTNVGEKPANVYLELYHRSMRTAHLIARQYDPNAKAFISLTHHWAKAGGPALRYYASRDLLELLLSFSRVEGDFDWAIAHHPYPQDLRNPRTWEDKQPGFSFDTPKITLRNLEVLDAWVSQRRTMYLGKSRRTIHLSEQGLNSRDYSDKSLTDQAAGLAYAWSKIRSLDSIEAFQYHNWIDNRHEGGLRIGLRRFPDDETEPLGKKPIWTLYKALGTAGEAAAMKPYLDVVNLKSWDQAIHRQAVK
;
A
#
# COMPACT_ATOMS: atom_id res chain seq x y z
N MET A 1 14.95 10.38 -10.51
CA MET A 1 13.48 10.37 -10.31
C MET A 1 13.19 11.38 -9.21
N LYS A 2 12.41 12.43 -9.50
CA LYS A 2 12.29 13.61 -8.62
C LYS A 2 11.22 13.33 -7.56
N TYR A 3 11.64 13.30 -6.30
CA TYR A 3 10.74 13.36 -5.15
C TYR A 3 10.29 14.80 -4.99
N LEU A 4 9.04 15.04 -4.64
CA LEU A 4 8.60 16.31 -4.06
C LEU A 4 7.87 15.85 -2.81
N LEU A 5 8.26 16.32 -1.63
CA LEU A 5 7.42 16.27 -0.44
C LEU A 5 6.94 17.70 -0.24
N LEU A 6 5.71 18.01 -0.64
CA LEU A 6 5.18 19.36 -0.44
C LEU A 6 4.73 19.47 1.02
N LEU A 7 5.58 20.10 1.83
CA LEU A 7 5.25 20.51 3.20
C LEU A 7 4.09 21.53 3.14
N VAL A 8 2.86 21.07 3.35
CA VAL A 8 1.70 21.96 3.47
C VAL A 8 1.79 22.68 4.82
N VAL A 9 2.43 23.86 4.81
CA VAL A 9 2.34 24.84 5.90
C VAL A 9 1.09 25.67 5.64
N PHE A 10 0.01 25.44 6.39
CA PHE A 10 -1.18 26.28 6.33
C PHE A 10 -0.93 27.60 7.07
N THR A 11 -1.03 28.71 6.35
CA THR A 11 -1.33 30.02 6.95
C THR A 11 -2.79 30.02 7.38
N ALA A 12 -3.05 30.23 8.68
CA ALA A 12 -4.40 30.38 9.19
C ALA A 12 -5.02 31.68 8.66
N GLY A 13 -6.03 31.57 7.80
CA GLY A 13 -6.83 32.70 7.36
C GLY A 13 -7.83 32.31 6.28
N SER A 14 -9.10 32.13 6.65
CA SER A 14 -10.31 32.47 5.89
C SER A 14 -11.53 31.77 6.51
N SER A 15 -12.69 32.41 6.36
CA SER A 15 -13.98 32.11 6.98
C SER A 15 -14.43 30.65 6.89
N ALA A 16 -15.28 30.24 7.84
CA ALA A 16 -15.94 28.93 7.87
C ALA A 16 -16.90 28.79 6.68
N ALA A 17 -16.37 28.48 5.50
CA ALA A 17 -17.15 27.95 4.39
C ALA A 17 -17.77 26.61 4.83
N ALA A 18 -18.99 26.32 4.34
CA ALA A 18 -19.59 25.01 4.53
C ALA A 18 -18.60 23.92 4.07
N PRO A 19 -18.52 22.78 4.77
CA PRO A 19 -17.65 21.69 4.35
C PRO A 19 -17.95 21.31 2.89
N PRO A 20 -16.93 21.03 2.07
CA PRO A 20 -17.15 20.67 0.67
C PRO A 20 -18.07 19.47 0.59
N SER A 21 -19.09 19.56 -0.27
CA SER A 21 -20.01 18.47 -0.54
C SER A 21 -19.57 17.73 -1.80
N PRO A 22 -19.64 16.39 -1.83
CA PRO A 22 -19.29 15.65 -3.04
C PRO A 22 -20.26 15.97 -4.18
N GLY A 23 -19.80 15.77 -5.42
CA GLY A 23 -20.66 15.88 -6.59
C GLY A 23 -21.86 14.92 -6.50
N PRO A 24 -23.01 15.23 -7.14
CA PRO A 24 -24.23 14.44 -6.97
C PRO A 24 -24.07 12.93 -7.25
N ALA A 25 -23.31 12.58 -8.29
CA ALA A 25 -23.05 11.18 -8.65
C ALA A 25 -22.21 10.45 -7.57
N ASP A 26 -21.16 11.10 -7.06
CA ASP A 26 -20.34 10.54 -5.98
C ASP A 26 -21.13 10.45 -4.66
N ALA A 27 -22.01 11.41 -4.39
CA ALA A 27 -22.89 11.38 -3.21
C ALA A 27 -23.89 10.22 -3.26
N GLU A 28 -24.42 9.90 -4.44
CA GLU A 28 -25.30 8.76 -4.64
C GLU A 28 -24.51 7.44 -4.52
N HIS A 29 -23.34 7.35 -5.16
CA HIS A 29 -22.48 6.18 -5.10
C HIS A 29 -22.03 5.88 -3.65
N GLU A 30 -21.66 6.91 -2.89
CA GLU A 30 -21.34 6.81 -1.46
C GLU A 30 -22.50 6.18 -0.67
N LYS A 31 -23.74 6.61 -0.91
CA LYS A 31 -24.94 6.04 -0.27
C LYS A 31 -25.14 4.58 -0.66
N ARG A 32 -24.97 4.24 -1.95
CA ARG A 32 -25.11 2.86 -2.43
C ARG A 32 -24.05 1.94 -1.81
N LEU A 33 -22.80 2.38 -1.72
CA LEU A 33 -21.71 1.62 -1.09
C LEU A 33 -21.94 1.43 0.42
N ALA A 34 -22.33 2.49 1.13
CA ALA A 34 -22.66 2.38 2.55
C ALA A 34 -23.81 1.38 2.79
N ALA A 35 -24.86 1.43 1.95
CA ALA A 35 -25.96 0.48 2.00
C ALA A 35 -25.49 -0.96 1.68
N TYR A 36 -24.67 -1.14 0.65
CA TYR A 36 -24.11 -2.44 0.26
C TYR A 36 -23.29 -3.08 1.38
N LEU A 37 -22.41 -2.32 2.04
CA LEU A 37 -21.55 -2.82 3.12
C LEU A 37 -22.33 -3.19 4.39
N ALA A 38 -23.47 -2.56 4.63
CA ALA A 38 -24.33 -2.83 5.78
C ALA A 38 -25.45 -3.86 5.49
N ARG A 39 -25.68 -4.19 4.21
CA ARG A 39 -26.83 -5.00 3.79
C ARG A 39 -26.68 -6.45 4.24
N PRO A 40 -27.68 -7.01 4.96
CA PRO A 40 -27.78 -8.46 5.09
C PRO A 40 -28.21 -9.06 3.75
N PHE A 41 -27.52 -10.11 3.33
CA PHE A 41 -27.82 -10.82 2.10
C PHE A 41 -28.45 -12.18 2.38
N PRO A 42 -29.47 -12.60 1.62
CA PRO A 42 -30.10 -13.91 1.80
C PRO A 42 -29.16 -15.07 1.45
N ALA A 43 -28.28 -14.91 0.46
CA ALA A 43 -27.29 -15.89 0.05
C ALA A 43 -25.86 -15.44 0.41
N SER A 44 -24.93 -16.37 0.41
CA SER A 44 -23.52 -16.08 0.71
C SER A 44 -22.58 -16.89 -0.16
N ILE A 45 -21.53 -16.27 -0.67
CA ILE A 45 -20.35 -16.99 -1.19
C ILE A 45 -19.37 -17.14 -0.04
N THR A 46 -18.99 -18.39 0.26
CA THR A 46 -18.17 -18.74 1.43
C THR A 46 -16.70 -18.88 1.10
N ALA A 47 -16.37 -19.30 -0.13
CA ALA A 47 -14.99 -19.41 -0.58
C ALA A 47 -14.90 -19.29 -2.11
N ILE A 48 -13.83 -18.65 -2.59
CA ILE A 48 -13.42 -18.67 -4.00
C ILE A 48 -11.95 -19.06 -4.07
N SER A 49 -11.64 -20.07 -4.87
CA SER A 49 -10.26 -20.49 -5.16
C SER A 49 -10.00 -20.45 -6.66
N VAL A 50 -8.80 -20.03 -7.04
CA VAL A 50 -8.38 -19.87 -8.44
C VAL A 50 -7.08 -20.63 -8.66
N ASP A 51 -7.02 -21.41 -9.74
CA ASP A 51 -5.78 -22.03 -10.21
C ASP A 51 -5.39 -21.50 -11.61
N SER A 52 -4.53 -22.22 -12.33
CA SER A 52 -4.10 -21.79 -13.69
C SER A 52 -5.20 -21.86 -14.74
N LYS A 53 -6.25 -22.65 -14.52
CA LYS A 53 -7.28 -22.99 -15.52
C LYS A 53 -8.69 -22.69 -15.04
N ALA A 54 -8.98 -22.77 -13.76
CA ALA A 54 -10.34 -22.76 -13.23
C ALA A 54 -10.51 -21.83 -12.02
N ILE A 55 -11.76 -21.41 -11.84
CA ILE A 55 -12.29 -20.72 -10.67
C ILE A 55 -13.33 -21.63 -10.05
N ARG A 56 -13.14 -21.96 -8.78
CA ARG A 56 -14.10 -22.74 -7.99
C ARG A 56 -14.73 -21.84 -6.95
N VAL A 57 -16.06 -21.75 -7.00
CA VAL A 57 -16.89 -20.89 -6.14
C VAL A 57 -17.78 -21.77 -5.27
N GLU A 58 -17.70 -21.59 -3.95
CA GLU A 58 -18.52 -22.26 -2.96
C GLU A 58 -19.41 -21.26 -2.24
N GLY A 59 -20.64 -21.67 -1.92
CA GLY A 59 -21.56 -20.81 -1.19
C GLY A 59 -22.77 -21.53 -0.63
N ARG A 60 -23.69 -20.73 -0.10
CA ARG A 60 -24.99 -21.14 0.45
C ARG A 60 -26.10 -20.32 -0.16
N LEU A 61 -27.19 -21.01 -0.48
CA LEU A 61 -28.42 -20.47 -1.02
C LEU A 61 -29.59 -20.97 -0.16
N PRO A 62 -30.44 -20.09 0.40
CA PRO A 62 -31.60 -20.52 1.17
C PRO A 62 -32.56 -21.38 0.36
N ALA A 63 -33.19 -22.35 1.03
CA ALA A 63 -34.26 -23.16 0.44
C ALA A 63 -35.38 -22.27 -0.13
N GLY A 64 -35.92 -22.64 -1.29
CA GLY A 64 -36.96 -21.88 -1.97
C GLY A 64 -36.49 -20.64 -2.73
N THR A 65 -35.18 -20.35 -2.77
CA THR A 65 -34.68 -19.25 -3.62
C THR A 65 -34.77 -19.63 -5.10
N LEU A 66 -35.72 -19.04 -5.82
CA LEU A 66 -35.92 -19.26 -7.24
C LEU A 66 -35.05 -18.32 -8.10
N GLY A 67 -34.58 -18.82 -9.24
CA GLY A 67 -33.88 -18.03 -10.26
C GLY A 67 -32.51 -17.49 -9.84
N ALA A 68 -31.86 -18.12 -8.86
CA ALA A 68 -30.52 -17.72 -8.43
C ALA A 68 -29.46 -18.16 -9.44
N SER A 69 -28.56 -17.24 -9.79
CA SER A 69 -27.42 -17.49 -10.65
C SER A 69 -26.16 -16.88 -10.03
N LEU A 70 -25.01 -17.43 -10.39
CA LEU A 70 -23.71 -16.85 -10.08
C LEU A 70 -23.33 -15.91 -11.22
N ALA A 71 -23.16 -14.62 -10.91
CA ALA A 71 -22.73 -13.60 -11.85
C ALA A 71 -21.28 -13.18 -11.59
N GLU A 72 -20.56 -12.99 -12.68
CA GLU A 72 -19.25 -12.35 -12.67
C GLU A 72 -19.39 -10.83 -12.50
N VAL A 73 -18.56 -10.24 -11.66
CA VAL A 73 -18.43 -8.79 -11.48
C VAL A 73 -16.99 -8.41 -11.86
N PRO A 74 -16.76 -7.98 -13.12
CA PRO A 74 -15.44 -7.58 -13.59
C PRO A 74 -14.85 -6.41 -12.79
N LEU A 75 -13.53 -6.23 -12.87
CA LEU A 75 -12.80 -5.21 -12.13
C LEU A 75 -13.29 -3.77 -12.38
N TRP A 76 -13.82 -3.48 -13.57
CA TRP A 76 -14.35 -2.17 -13.93
C TRP A 76 -15.84 -1.95 -13.58
N ALA A 77 -16.55 -2.99 -13.11
CA ALA A 77 -17.98 -2.90 -12.84
C ALA A 77 -18.28 -2.26 -11.47
N ASP A 78 -19.32 -1.43 -11.39
CA ASP A 78 -19.93 -1.01 -10.12
C ASP A 78 -20.83 -2.15 -9.62
N VAL A 79 -20.42 -2.81 -8.53
CA VAL A 79 -21.19 -3.89 -7.92
C VAL A 79 -22.53 -3.40 -7.36
N THR A 80 -22.63 -2.13 -6.98
CA THR A 80 -23.83 -1.54 -6.39
C THR A 80 -24.89 -1.15 -7.43
N ASP A 81 -24.53 -1.15 -8.71
CA ASP A 81 -25.41 -0.84 -9.84
C ASP A 81 -25.25 -1.83 -11.00
N LEU A 82 -25.18 -3.12 -10.69
CA LEU A 82 -24.92 -4.17 -11.67
C LEU A 82 -26.14 -4.41 -12.59
N LYS A 83 -26.08 -3.91 -13.83
CA LYS A 83 -27.14 -4.10 -14.83
C LYS A 83 -27.02 -5.38 -15.64
N SER A 84 -25.80 -5.79 -15.92
CA SER A 84 -25.46 -6.97 -16.70
C SER A 84 -24.15 -7.57 -16.21
N SER A 85 -23.85 -8.80 -16.65
CA SER A 85 -22.63 -9.51 -16.32
C SER A 85 -22.12 -10.27 -17.54
N PRO A 86 -20.80 -10.32 -17.79
CA PRO A 86 -20.24 -11.11 -18.89
C PRO A 86 -20.53 -12.61 -18.77
N THR A 87 -20.64 -13.11 -17.54
CA THR A 87 -20.85 -14.52 -17.25
C THR A 87 -21.95 -14.68 -16.22
N VAL A 88 -23.01 -15.41 -16.55
CA VAL A 88 -24.04 -15.79 -15.59
C VAL A 88 -24.29 -17.29 -15.65
N LEU A 89 -24.10 -17.97 -14.52
CA LEU A 89 -24.18 -19.43 -14.40
C LEU A 89 -25.33 -19.81 -13.47
N PRO A 90 -26.24 -20.71 -13.86
CA PRO A 90 -27.31 -21.15 -12.97
C PRO A 90 -26.74 -21.86 -11.75
N ILE A 91 -27.31 -21.59 -10.56
CA ILE A 91 -26.94 -22.30 -9.33
C ILE A 91 -27.94 -23.42 -9.07
N ALA A 92 -27.43 -24.64 -8.93
CA ALA A 92 -28.17 -25.79 -8.42
C ALA A 92 -27.65 -26.15 -7.02
N PRO A 93 -28.29 -25.69 -5.93
CA PRO A 93 -27.85 -26.03 -4.58
C PRO A 93 -28.17 -27.50 -4.25
N ALA A 94 -27.35 -28.11 -3.41
CA ALA A 94 -27.67 -29.37 -2.76
C ALA A 94 -28.86 -29.21 -1.79
N GLY A 95 -29.42 -30.32 -1.31
CA GLY A 95 -30.58 -30.32 -0.41
C GLY A 95 -30.38 -29.57 0.91
N ASP A 96 -29.13 -29.32 1.32
CA ASP A 96 -28.77 -28.52 2.50
C ASP A 96 -28.46 -27.04 2.18
N GLY A 97 -28.72 -26.60 0.95
CA GLY A 97 -28.51 -25.24 0.48
C GLY A 97 -27.08 -24.91 0.05
N ARG A 98 -26.10 -25.83 0.18
CA ARG A 98 -24.74 -25.59 -0.30
C ARG A 98 -24.66 -25.70 -1.81
N PHE A 99 -23.83 -24.89 -2.45
CA PHE A 99 -23.50 -25.05 -3.87
C PHE A 99 -22.00 -24.98 -4.11
N THR A 100 -21.56 -25.61 -5.19
CA THR A 100 -20.21 -25.48 -5.73
C THR A 100 -20.33 -25.36 -7.24
N LEU A 101 -19.73 -24.32 -7.80
CA LEU A 101 -19.62 -24.12 -9.24
C LEU A 101 -18.15 -24.02 -9.61
N THR A 102 -17.82 -24.57 -10.78
CA THR A 102 -16.50 -24.42 -11.39
C THR A 102 -16.68 -23.84 -12.78
N THR A 103 -15.88 -22.84 -13.12
CA THR A 103 -15.84 -22.22 -14.45
C THR A 103 -14.39 -21.96 -14.82
N ASP A 104 -14.11 -21.75 -16.10
CA ASP A 104 -12.74 -21.47 -16.53
C ASP A 104 -12.24 -20.16 -15.89
N ARG A 105 -10.92 -20.02 -15.75
CA ARG A 105 -10.30 -18.76 -15.36
C ARG A 105 -10.26 -17.80 -16.53
N HIS A 106 -9.93 -18.31 -17.70
CA HIS A 106 -9.84 -17.51 -18.90
C HIS A 106 -11.17 -17.59 -19.67
N ALA A 107 -11.59 -16.47 -20.23
CA ALA A 107 -12.76 -16.37 -21.11
C ALA A 107 -12.43 -15.47 -22.31
N GLU A 108 -13.34 -15.39 -23.27
CA GLU A 108 -13.33 -14.36 -24.29
C GLU A 108 -14.38 -13.31 -23.96
N LEU A 109 -13.99 -12.04 -23.98
CA LEU A 109 -14.88 -10.90 -23.79
C LEU A 109 -14.52 -9.81 -24.80
N ASP A 110 -15.49 -9.43 -25.63
CA ASP A 110 -15.34 -8.45 -26.71
C ASP A 110 -14.14 -8.76 -27.64
N GLY A 111 -13.99 -10.03 -28.05
CA GLY A 111 -12.93 -10.49 -28.95
C GLY A 111 -11.52 -10.49 -28.34
N ARG A 112 -11.40 -10.37 -27.02
CA ARG A 112 -10.12 -10.39 -26.29
C ARG A 112 -10.15 -11.38 -25.14
N ARG A 113 -9.02 -12.02 -24.87
CA ARG A 113 -8.86 -12.89 -23.70
C ARG A 113 -9.09 -12.09 -22.42
N HIS A 114 -9.93 -12.61 -21.55
CA HIS A 114 -10.29 -12.03 -20.26
C HIS A 114 -9.83 -12.97 -19.15
N ASP A 115 -9.05 -12.45 -18.21
CA ASP A 115 -8.60 -13.22 -17.05
C ASP A 115 -9.49 -12.91 -15.85
N ARG A 116 -10.32 -13.90 -15.46
CA ARG A 116 -11.28 -13.78 -14.38
C ARG A 116 -10.64 -13.93 -12.99
N LEU A 117 -9.31 -14.05 -12.89
CA LEU A 117 -8.58 -13.92 -11.62
C LEU A 117 -8.96 -12.64 -10.87
N LEU A 118 -9.15 -11.54 -11.60
CA LEU A 118 -9.48 -10.22 -11.05
C LEU A 118 -10.98 -9.92 -11.01
N SER A 119 -11.83 -10.93 -11.25
CA SER A 119 -13.27 -10.77 -11.14
C SER A 119 -13.72 -11.09 -9.71
N ARG A 120 -14.67 -10.31 -9.21
CA ARG A 120 -15.51 -10.72 -8.09
C ARG A 120 -16.64 -11.62 -8.61
N TRP A 121 -17.24 -12.38 -7.72
CA TRP A 121 -18.43 -13.19 -8.03
C TRP A 121 -19.54 -12.88 -7.05
N ALA A 122 -20.79 -12.85 -7.51
CA ALA A 122 -21.96 -12.61 -6.67
C ALA A 122 -23.10 -13.55 -7.03
N VAL A 123 -23.91 -13.96 -6.05
CA VAL A 123 -25.20 -14.60 -6.30
C VAL A 123 -26.20 -13.51 -6.64
N VAL A 124 -26.90 -13.65 -7.77
CA VAL A 124 -27.87 -12.69 -8.28
C VAL A 124 -29.17 -13.36 -8.66
N ARG A 125 -30.23 -12.56 -8.75
CA ARG A 125 -31.43 -12.88 -9.51
C ARG A 125 -31.45 -12.04 -10.78
N GLN A 126 -31.68 -12.69 -11.91
CA GLN A 126 -31.83 -11.99 -13.18
C GLN A 126 -33.24 -11.43 -13.29
N GLU A 127 -33.36 -10.12 -13.51
CA GLU A 127 -34.61 -9.41 -13.74
C GLU A 127 -34.47 -8.57 -15.02
N PRO A 128 -35.57 -8.19 -15.70
CA PRO A 128 -35.49 -7.39 -16.91
C PRO A 128 -34.71 -6.08 -16.68
N GLY A 129 -33.54 -5.97 -17.32
CA GLY A 129 -32.69 -4.77 -17.26
C GLY A 129 -31.84 -4.60 -15.99
N THR A 130 -31.79 -5.58 -15.08
CA THR A 130 -30.97 -5.48 -13.86
C THR A 130 -30.58 -6.84 -13.27
N LEU A 131 -29.47 -6.89 -12.53
CA LEU A 131 -29.07 -8.04 -11.73
C LEU A 131 -29.22 -7.72 -10.24
N THR A 132 -30.25 -8.27 -9.61
CA THR A 132 -30.51 -8.03 -8.19
C THR A 132 -29.59 -8.90 -7.34
N LEU A 133 -28.70 -8.27 -6.56
CA LEU A 133 -27.78 -8.97 -5.66
C LEU A 133 -28.56 -9.75 -4.57
N LEU A 134 -28.26 -11.05 -4.49
CA LEU A 134 -28.69 -11.97 -3.43
C LEU A 134 -27.55 -12.31 -2.47
N SER A 135 -26.29 -12.07 -2.84
CA SER A 135 -25.11 -12.07 -1.96
C SER A 135 -24.28 -10.81 -2.15
N ALA A 136 -23.41 -10.52 -1.19
CA ALA A 136 -22.26 -9.67 -1.46
C ALA A 136 -21.41 -10.28 -2.58
N ALA A 137 -20.74 -9.43 -3.36
CA ALA A 137 -19.72 -9.90 -4.29
C ALA A 137 -18.45 -10.27 -3.51
N ARG A 138 -17.77 -11.33 -3.93
CA ARG A 138 -16.60 -11.87 -3.24
C ARG A 138 -15.41 -11.97 -4.18
N TRP A 139 -14.23 -11.60 -3.69
CA TRP A 139 -12.95 -11.84 -4.37
C TRP A 139 -12.46 -13.28 -4.16
N ALA A 140 -11.47 -13.70 -4.93
CA ALA A 140 -10.74 -14.92 -4.65
C ALA A 140 -10.07 -14.86 -3.26
N ASP A 141 -10.25 -15.92 -2.47
CA ASP A 141 -9.63 -16.13 -1.16
C ASP A 141 -8.26 -16.80 -1.26
N ALA A 142 -8.11 -17.65 -2.27
CA ALA A 142 -6.90 -18.41 -2.51
C ALA A 142 -6.56 -18.42 -4.00
N VAL A 143 -5.28 -18.16 -4.30
CA VAL A 143 -4.70 -18.32 -5.62
C VAL A 143 -3.65 -19.42 -5.51
N ASN A 144 -3.85 -20.52 -6.24
CA ASN A 144 -2.93 -21.64 -6.29
C ASN A 144 -1.87 -21.36 -7.36
N PRO A 145 -0.58 -21.18 -6.98
CA PRO A 145 0.50 -21.01 -7.93
C PRO A 145 0.58 -22.20 -8.88
N SER A 146 0.86 -21.93 -10.16
CA SER A 146 1.01 -22.97 -11.19
C SER A 146 2.45 -23.47 -11.34
N ALA A 147 3.39 -22.82 -10.64
CA ALA A 147 4.81 -23.07 -10.72
C ALA A 147 5.44 -23.11 -9.32
N GLU A 148 6.72 -23.47 -9.26
CA GLU A 148 7.53 -23.34 -8.06
C GLU A 148 7.57 -21.89 -7.59
N THR A 149 7.47 -21.68 -6.27
CA THR A 149 7.40 -20.35 -5.67
C THR A 149 8.58 -20.13 -4.72
N PRO A 150 9.05 -18.88 -4.58
CA PRO A 150 10.18 -18.60 -3.72
C PRO A 150 9.80 -18.80 -2.23
N PRO A 151 10.75 -19.21 -1.38
CA PRO A 151 10.48 -19.45 0.04
C PRO A 151 10.13 -18.15 0.78
N PRO A 152 9.39 -18.21 1.90
CA PRO A 152 9.17 -17.03 2.74
C PRO A 152 10.50 -16.42 3.21
N MET A 153 10.57 -15.10 3.25
CA MET A 153 11.70 -14.36 3.78
C MET A 153 11.22 -13.27 4.73
N LYS A 154 11.91 -13.12 5.87
CA LYS A 154 11.71 -12.03 6.82
C LYS A 154 12.96 -11.15 6.87
N PRO A 155 12.82 -9.87 7.23
CA PRO A 155 13.98 -9.00 7.47
C PRO A 155 14.91 -9.61 8.52
N THR A 156 16.22 -9.61 8.25
CA THR A 156 17.24 -10.11 9.20
C THR A 156 17.42 -9.18 10.42
N SER A 157 16.98 -7.93 10.28
CA SER A 157 16.88 -6.94 11.34
C SER A 157 15.69 -6.02 11.06
N LYS A 158 15.21 -5.30 12.08
CA LYS A 158 14.19 -4.26 11.86
C LYS A 158 14.74 -3.02 11.14
N LYS A 159 16.06 -2.89 10.96
CA LYS A 159 16.65 -1.72 10.30
C LYS A 159 16.43 -1.79 8.80
N GLY A 160 15.84 -0.74 8.23
CA GLY A 160 15.62 -0.59 6.82
C GLY A 160 16.10 0.74 6.25
N LEU A 161 16.12 0.88 4.92
CA LEU A 161 16.33 2.15 4.21
C LEU A 161 15.20 2.41 3.20
N GLY A 162 14.66 3.62 3.27
CA GLY A 162 13.67 4.11 2.31
C GLY A 162 14.29 4.53 0.98
N GLY A 163 13.58 4.29 -0.13
CA GLY A 163 13.95 4.84 -1.45
C GLY A 163 15.24 4.26 -2.05
N PHE A 164 15.55 3.01 -1.75
CA PHE A 164 16.77 2.34 -2.20
C PHE A 164 16.84 2.21 -3.73
N HIS A 165 18.04 2.39 -4.27
CA HIS A 165 18.40 2.07 -5.64
C HIS A 165 19.86 1.61 -5.67
N ALA A 166 20.19 0.64 -6.53
CA ALA A 166 21.58 0.24 -6.72
C ALA A 166 22.41 1.39 -7.29
N GLY A 167 23.61 1.58 -6.76
CA GLY A 167 24.48 2.68 -7.16
C GLY A 167 25.59 2.96 -6.16
N ARG A 168 25.83 4.24 -5.89
CA ARG A 168 26.85 4.66 -4.91
C ARG A 168 26.38 4.34 -3.50
N LEU A 169 27.33 4.11 -2.60
CA LEU A 169 27.13 3.87 -1.17
C LEU A 169 26.46 2.54 -0.80
N THR A 170 26.24 1.58 -1.71
CA THR A 170 25.58 0.30 -1.38
C THR A 170 26.25 -0.48 -0.25
N SER A 171 27.54 -0.22 0.06
CA SER A 171 28.21 -0.72 1.27
C SER A 171 27.53 -0.30 2.58
N ASP A 172 26.78 0.79 2.60
CA ASP A 172 25.98 1.21 3.76
C ASP A 172 24.92 0.17 4.12
N LEU A 173 24.40 -0.60 3.16
CA LEU A 173 23.46 -1.69 3.46
C LEU A 173 24.10 -2.69 4.42
N ASP A 174 25.36 -3.03 4.13
CA ASP A 174 26.16 -3.97 4.91
C ASP A 174 26.62 -3.33 6.23
N GLU A 175 27.18 -2.12 6.18
CA GLU A 175 27.67 -1.40 7.36
C GLU A 175 26.58 -1.08 8.37
N LEU A 176 25.37 -0.76 7.91
CA LEU A 176 24.22 -0.45 8.77
C LEU A 176 23.41 -1.69 9.15
N GLY A 177 23.71 -2.88 8.61
CA GLY A 177 22.96 -4.11 8.88
C GLY A 177 21.50 -4.02 8.45
N ILE A 178 21.26 -3.52 7.24
CA ILE A 178 19.92 -3.32 6.65
C ILE A 178 19.29 -4.68 6.32
N GLY A 179 18.12 -4.95 6.88
CA GLY A 179 17.35 -6.19 6.64
C GLY A 179 16.21 -6.03 5.64
N ALA A 180 15.77 -4.79 5.37
CA ALA A 180 14.71 -4.51 4.42
C ALA A 180 14.91 -3.15 3.73
N VAL A 181 14.34 -2.97 2.54
CA VAL A 181 14.34 -1.68 1.81
C VAL A 181 12.99 -1.41 1.17
N THR A 182 12.67 -0.12 0.97
CA THR A 182 11.62 0.27 0.01
C THR A 182 12.23 0.69 -1.31
N VAL A 183 11.57 0.35 -2.42
CA VAL A 183 11.96 0.75 -3.78
C VAL A 183 10.78 1.38 -4.47
N ASN A 184 10.92 2.64 -4.89
CA ASN A 184 9.88 3.36 -5.62
C ASN A 184 9.84 2.90 -7.09
N ILE A 185 8.67 2.47 -7.55
CA ILE A 185 8.44 1.97 -8.91
C ILE A 185 7.31 2.78 -9.57
N PRO A 186 7.64 3.87 -10.27
CA PRO A 186 6.70 4.56 -11.14
C PRO A 186 6.42 3.71 -12.38
N ILE A 187 5.23 3.11 -12.48
CA ILE A 187 4.95 2.12 -13.53
C ILE A 187 4.95 2.73 -14.93
N THR A 188 4.67 4.03 -15.05
CA THR A 188 4.77 4.77 -16.32
C THR A 188 6.21 4.99 -16.79
N ALA A 189 7.22 4.79 -15.93
CA ALA A 189 8.62 4.90 -16.32
C ALA A 189 9.01 3.82 -17.33
N PHE A 190 8.50 2.59 -17.16
CA PHE A 190 8.89 1.45 -17.98
C PHE A 190 7.78 0.87 -18.84
N MET A 191 6.50 1.04 -18.50
CA MET A 191 5.40 0.44 -19.27
C MET A 191 5.01 1.26 -20.52
N ARG A 192 4.75 0.58 -21.64
CA ARG A 192 4.38 1.15 -22.94
C ARG A 192 3.26 0.36 -23.62
N THR A 193 2.55 1.02 -24.54
CA THR A 193 1.46 0.46 -25.35
C THR A 193 1.83 0.22 -26.81
N ASP A 194 3.08 0.49 -27.18
CA ASP A 194 3.61 0.40 -28.53
C ASP A 194 5.03 -0.20 -28.53
N ALA A 195 5.34 -0.91 -29.62
CA ALA A 195 6.69 -1.40 -29.89
C ALA A 195 7.67 -0.25 -30.15
N GLY A 196 8.95 -0.48 -29.96
CA GLY A 196 9.99 0.50 -30.26
C GLY A 196 11.39 0.01 -29.88
N PRO A 197 12.45 0.73 -30.26
CA PRO A 197 13.81 0.40 -29.88
C PRO A 197 13.97 0.33 -28.35
N GLY A 198 14.67 -0.70 -27.86
CA GLY A 198 14.90 -0.90 -26.42
C GLY A 198 13.63 -1.21 -25.64
N ARG A 199 12.67 -1.92 -26.24
CA ARG A 199 11.45 -2.37 -25.58
C ARG A 199 11.22 -3.85 -25.80
N THR A 200 10.99 -4.58 -24.71
CA THR A 200 10.66 -6.00 -24.74
C THR A 200 9.15 -6.20 -24.63
N ALA A 201 8.57 -6.98 -25.54
CA ALA A 201 7.16 -7.31 -25.55
C ALA A 201 6.81 -8.36 -24.48
N PHE A 202 5.61 -8.27 -23.93
CA PHE A 202 4.99 -9.33 -23.13
C PHE A 202 3.46 -9.28 -23.27
N ASP A 203 2.80 -10.42 -23.17
CA ASP A 203 1.34 -10.51 -23.34
C ASP A 203 0.63 -10.60 -22.00
N TYR A 204 -0.45 -9.83 -21.86
CA TYR A 204 -1.38 -9.91 -20.74
C TYR A 204 -2.81 -9.68 -21.21
N ALA A 205 -3.74 -10.52 -20.76
CA ALA A 205 -5.17 -10.45 -21.11
C ALA A 205 -5.42 -10.26 -22.62
N GLY A 206 -4.69 -11.00 -23.46
CA GLY A 206 -4.86 -10.96 -24.92
C GLY A 206 -4.41 -9.65 -25.59
N ARG A 207 -3.65 -8.81 -24.88
CA ARG A 207 -3.01 -7.61 -25.40
C ARG A 207 -1.50 -7.69 -25.18
N THR A 208 -0.74 -7.34 -26.22
CA THR A 208 0.70 -7.13 -26.08
C THR A 208 0.98 -5.78 -25.44
N TRP A 209 1.88 -5.78 -24.47
CA TRP A 209 2.43 -4.63 -23.77
C TRP A 209 3.95 -4.64 -23.92
N TRP A 210 4.59 -3.52 -23.60
CA TRP A 210 6.04 -3.39 -23.77
C TRP A 210 6.70 -2.77 -22.54
N GLY A 211 7.78 -3.40 -22.06
CA GLY A 211 8.66 -2.86 -21.02
C GLY A 211 9.86 -2.16 -21.64
N GLU A 212 10.17 -0.95 -21.19
CA GLU A 212 11.36 -0.20 -21.62
C GLU A 212 12.61 -0.74 -20.92
N ASP A 213 13.52 -1.31 -21.72
CA ASP A 213 14.61 -2.17 -21.27
C ASP A 213 15.57 -1.44 -20.32
N ARG A 214 15.87 -0.16 -20.56
CA ARG A 214 16.80 0.61 -19.72
C ARG A 214 16.27 0.80 -18.30
N SER A 215 14.99 1.17 -18.18
CA SER A 215 14.31 1.37 -16.90
C SER A 215 14.17 0.05 -16.16
N VAL A 216 13.77 -1.02 -16.86
CA VAL A 216 13.69 -2.38 -16.29
C VAL A 216 15.06 -2.84 -15.78
N ALA A 217 16.13 -2.68 -16.57
CA ALA A 217 17.48 -3.05 -16.15
C ALA A 217 17.96 -2.28 -14.90
N GLY A 218 17.50 -1.04 -14.71
CA GLY A 218 17.76 -0.28 -13.49
C GLY A 218 17.12 -0.89 -12.25
N PHE A 219 15.87 -1.34 -12.38
CA PHE A 219 15.18 -2.07 -11.32
C PHE A 219 15.80 -3.45 -11.07
N ASP A 220 16.13 -4.22 -12.12
CA ASP A 220 16.82 -5.51 -12.00
C ASP A 220 18.09 -5.40 -11.18
N ARG A 221 18.96 -4.42 -11.48
CA ARG A 221 20.18 -4.19 -10.70
C ARG A 221 19.88 -3.93 -9.23
N THR A 222 18.85 -3.14 -8.94
CA THR A 222 18.42 -2.84 -7.56
C THR A 222 17.94 -4.08 -6.83
N MET A 223 17.09 -4.89 -7.49
CA MET A 223 16.55 -6.12 -6.90
C MET A 223 17.62 -7.20 -6.73
N LEU A 224 18.55 -7.32 -7.67
CA LEU A 224 19.69 -8.24 -7.58
C LEU A 224 20.65 -7.86 -6.46
N ASP A 225 20.91 -6.56 -6.28
CA ASP A 225 21.79 -6.06 -5.21
C ASP A 225 21.21 -6.32 -3.81
N ALA A 226 19.89 -6.15 -3.66
CA ALA A 226 19.15 -6.52 -2.45
C ALA A 226 19.12 -8.05 -2.23
N ALA A 227 18.87 -8.82 -3.30
CA ALA A 227 18.83 -10.29 -3.23
C ALA A 227 20.19 -10.89 -2.83
N ALA A 228 21.30 -10.37 -3.36
CA ALA A 228 22.65 -10.79 -2.99
C ALA A 228 22.94 -10.62 -1.48
N ARG A 229 22.27 -9.65 -0.84
CA ARG A 229 22.36 -9.36 0.60
C ARG A 229 21.23 -9.99 1.43
N LYS A 230 20.33 -10.74 0.81
CA LYS A 230 19.13 -11.33 1.45
C LYS A 230 18.25 -10.26 2.13
N ILE A 231 18.11 -9.11 1.48
CA ILE A 231 17.31 -7.97 1.95
C ILE A 231 15.88 -8.12 1.43
N VAL A 232 14.90 -7.95 2.33
CA VAL A 232 13.47 -7.91 1.96
C VAL A 232 13.16 -6.61 1.21
N VAL A 233 12.51 -6.74 0.06
CA VAL A 233 12.12 -5.59 -0.78
C VAL A 233 10.61 -5.36 -0.71
N SER A 234 10.22 -4.15 -0.30
CA SER A 234 8.86 -3.63 -0.46
C SER A 234 8.82 -2.62 -1.60
N ALA A 235 8.16 -2.96 -2.71
CA ALA A 235 8.02 -2.07 -3.86
C ALA A 235 6.85 -1.09 -3.65
N ILE A 236 7.12 0.21 -3.69
CA ILE A 236 6.09 1.25 -3.67
C ILE A 236 5.66 1.50 -5.12
N VAL A 237 4.46 1.05 -5.47
CA VAL A 237 3.92 1.14 -6.84
C VAL A 237 3.29 2.51 -7.01
N LEU A 238 3.80 3.30 -7.95
CA LEU A 238 3.42 4.70 -8.14
C LEU A 238 2.90 4.94 -9.55
N ILE A 239 1.90 5.81 -9.69
CA ILE A 239 1.38 6.25 -10.99
C ILE A 239 1.52 7.77 -11.06
N PRO A 240 2.61 8.29 -11.65
CA PRO A 240 2.74 9.73 -11.89
C PRO A 240 1.55 10.24 -12.67
N LEU A 241 1.07 11.45 -12.34
CA LEU A 241 0.02 12.09 -13.13
C LEU A 241 0.42 12.16 -14.61
N PRO A 242 -0.51 11.91 -15.53
CA PRO A 242 -0.23 11.84 -16.97
C PRO A 242 -0.14 13.24 -17.60
N ARG A 243 0.63 14.15 -16.99
CA ARG A 243 0.82 15.53 -17.47
C ARG A 243 1.44 15.48 -18.87
N SER A 244 0.64 15.81 -19.87
CA SER A 244 1.01 15.76 -21.30
C SER A 244 1.19 14.36 -21.89
N ALA A 245 0.59 13.32 -21.30
CA ALA A 245 0.60 11.99 -21.90
C ALA A 245 -0.20 11.98 -23.21
N ALA A 246 0.34 11.33 -24.25
CA ALA A 246 -0.39 11.11 -25.49
C ALA A 246 -1.64 10.26 -25.25
N LYS A 247 -2.70 10.50 -26.02
CA LYS A 247 -3.90 9.65 -26.02
C LYS A 247 -3.51 8.19 -26.27
N ASP A 248 -4.15 7.27 -25.55
CA ASP A 248 -3.95 5.82 -25.63
C ASP A 248 -2.53 5.32 -25.26
N SER A 249 -1.66 6.21 -24.79
CA SER A 249 -0.40 5.84 -24.13
C SER A 249 -0.68 5.12 -22.81
N PHE A 250 0.26 4.29 -22.36
CA PHE A 250 0.15 3.60 -21.08
C PHE A 250 -0.21 4.54 -19.92
N ALA A 251 0.47 5.69 -19.83
CA ALA A 251 0.21 6.69 -18.79
C ALA A 251 -1.22 7.25 -18.84
N SER A 252 -1.76 7.49 -20.04
CA SER A 252 -3.14 7.98 -20.19
C SER A 252 -4.19 6.91 -19.85
N LEU A 253 -3.90 5.63 -20.14
CA LEU A 253 -4.82 4.53 -19.84
C LEU A 253 -4.90 4.24 -18.35
N VAL A 254 -3.75 4.18 -17.68
CA VAL A 254 -3.65 3.70 -16.29
C VAL A 254 -4.08 4.76 -15.27
N ALA A 255 -4.00 6.05 -15.60
CA ALA A 255 -4.33 7.15 -14.71
C ALA A 255 -5.85 7.32 -14.54
N HIS A 256 -6.33 7.49 -13.31
CA HIS A 256 -7.74 7.73 -13.05
C HIS A 256 -8.23 9.00 -13.76
N PRO A 257 -9.38 8.96 -14.47
CA PRO A 257 -9.84 10.10 -15.27
C PRO A 257 -10.19 11.34 -14.44
N ASP A 258 -10.66 11.16 -13.21
CA ASP A 258 -11.00 12.28 -12.30
C ASP A 258 -9.79 12.91 -11.62
N ALA A 259 -8.56 12.42 -11.88
CA ALA A 259 -7.37 12.90 -11.22
C ALA A 259 -7.09 14.37 -11.54
N ASN A 260 -6.91 15.18 -10.50
CA ASN A 260 -6.61 16.59 -10.64
C ASN A 260 -5.11 16.81 -10.95
N PRO A 261 -4.75 17.66 -11.93
CA PRO A 261 -3.36 17.97 -12.25
C PRO A 261 -2.52 18.53 -11.11
N ALA A 262 -3.16 19.07 -10.05
CA ALA A 262 -2.50 19.64 -8.88
C ALA A 262 -1.85 18.59 -7.97
N GLY A 263 -2.25 17.32 -8.03
CA GLY A 263 -1.59 16.25 -7.26
C GLY A 263 -0.20 15.92 -7.80
N THR A 264 0.43 14.88 -7.26
CA THR A 264 1.72 14.34 -7.74
C THR A 264 1.53 12.97 -8.41
N TYR A 265 0.76 12.08 -7.77
CA TYR A 265 0.42 10.74 -8.28
C TYR A 265 -1.10 10.55 -8.34
N THR A 266 -1.55 9.52 -9.05
CA THR A 266 -2.96 9.17 -9.23
C THR A 266 -3.25 7.70 -8.91
N MET A 267 -4.51 7.40 -8.60
CA MET A 267 -5.02 6.03 -8.50
C MET A 267 -5.09 5.38 -9.90
N PRO A 268 -5.15 4.03 -9.98
CA PRO A 268 -5.45 3.36 -11.24
C PRO A 268 -6.85 3.71 -11.76
N ASN A 269 -7.00 3.71 -13.08
CA ASN A 269 -8.28 3.82 -13.76
C ASN A 269 -9.09 2.51 -13.68
N PHE A 270 -9.98 2.42 -12.69
CA PHE A 270 -10.93 1.31 -12.57
C PHE A 270 -12.31 1.60 -13.18
N THR A 271 -12.47 2.69 -13.95
CA THR A 271 -13.75 3.05 -14.59
C THR A 271 -13.86 2.50 -16.01
N SER A 272 -12.82 1.84 -16.51
CA SER A 272 -12.81 1.25 -17.85
C SER A 272 -12.01 -0.05 -17.88
N ARG A 273 -12.38 -0.97 -18.77
CA ARG A 273 -11.61 -2.20 -19.02
C ARG A 273 -10.16 -1.90 -19.43
N ALA A 274 -9.94 -0.90 -20.29
CA ALA A 274 -8.61 -0.56 -20.77
C ALA A 274 -7.67 -0.05 -19.65
N GLY A 275 -8.21 0.71 -18.68
CA GLY A 275 -7.48 1.16 -17.51
C GLY A 275 -7.16 0.01 -16.54
N CYS A 276 -8.14 -0.85 -16.28
CA CYS A 276 -7.98 -2.09 -15.51
C CYS A 276 -6.88 -2.99 -16.10
N ASP A 277 -6.93 -3.25 -17.41
CA ASP A 277 -5.96 -4.08 -18.12
C ASP A 277 -4.56 -3.46 -18.08
N ALA A 278 -4.43 -2.13 -18.19
CA ALA A 278 -3.14 -1.44 -18.10
C ALA A 278 -2.50 -1.60 -16.70
N TYR A 279 -3.28 -1.38 -15.64
CA TYR A 279 -2.77 -1.54 -14.28
C TYR A 279 -2.41 -3.00 -13.98
N ALA A 280 -3.29 -3.93 -14.36
CA ALA A 280 -3.06 -5.35 -14.18
C ALA A 280 -1.85 -5.85 -14.97
N ALA A 281 -1.62 -5.38 -16.20
CA ALA A 281 -0.43 -5.72 -16.97
C ALA A 281 0.87 -5.24 -16.30
N ALA A 282 0.87 -4.06 -15.67
CA ALA A 282 2.04 -3.58 -14.93
C ALA A 282 2.29 -4.42 -13.67
N MET A 283 1.24 -4.79 -12.94
CA MET A 283 1.36 -5.69 -11.79
C MET A 283 1.84 -7.08 -12.21
N GLU A 284 1.34 -7.62 -13.32
CA GLU A 284 1.76 -8.89 -13.90
C GLU A 284 3.24 -8.85 -14.28
N PHE A 285 3.70 -7.79 -14.95
CA PHE A 285 5.10 -7.63 -15.30
C PHE A 285 5.99 -7.68 -14.05
N LEU A 286 5.64 -6.93 -13.01
CA LEU A 286 6.42 -6.90 -11.77
C LEU A 286 6.39 -8.25 -11.04
N ALA A 287 5.22 -8.88 -10.91
CA ALA A 287 5.06 -10.12 -10.17
C ALA A 287 5.71 -11.32 -10.89
N SER A 288 5.49 -11.46 -12.20
CA SER A 288 6.08 -12.56 -12.98
C SER A 288 7.61 -12.45 -13.09
N ARG A 289 8.16 -11.23 -13.14
CA ARG A 289 9.61 -11.00 -13.24
C ARG A 289 10.32 -11.19 -11.91
N TYR A 290 9.79 -10.58 -10.84
CA TYR A 290 10.43 -10.53 -9.53
C TYR A 290 9.85 -11.51 -8.50
N GLY A 291 8.90 -12.37 -8.91
CA GLY A 291 8.39 -13.49 -8.12
C GLY A 291 8.94 -14.84 -8.55
N ARG A 292 9.92 -14.89 -9.46
CA ARG A 292 10.51 -16.14 -9.95
C ARG A 292 11.26 -16.87 -8.84
N ALA A 293 11.02 -18.18 -8.71
CA ALA A 293 11.75 -19.03 -7.76
C ALA A 293 13.27 -19.04 -7.99
N ASP A 294 13.72 -18.92 -9.24
CA ASP A 294 15.15 -18.88 -9.59
C ASP A 294 15.85 -17.55 -9.26
N GLY A 295 15.11 -16.51 -8.85
CA GLY A 295 15.65 -15.21 -8.49
C GLY A 295 16.41 -14.49 -9.62
N LYS A 296 16.19 -14.85 -10.90
CA LYS A 296 16.96 -14.36 -12.05
C LYS A 296 17.11 -12.83 -12.13
N PHE A 297 16.10 -12.10 -11.66
CA PHE A 297 16.05 -10.64 -11.70
C PHE A 297 16.01 -10.02 -10.30
N GLY A 298 16.42 -10.77 -9.27
CA GLY A 298 16.17 -10.42 -7.87
C GLY A 298 14.71 -10.70 -7.48
N ARG A 299 14.24 -10.06 -6.41
CA ARG A 299 12.91 -10.35 -5.83
C ARG A 299 12.21 -9.12 -5.26
N ILE A 300 10.91 -9.00 -5.54
CA ILE A 300 9.99 -8.13 -4.79
C ILE A 300 9.23 -9.04 -3.82
N HIS A 301 9.28 -8.72 -2.53
CA HIS A 301 8.63 -9.53 -1.51
C HIS A 301 7.22 -9.01 -1.23
N HIS A 302 7.06 -7.69 -1.20
CA HIS A 302 5.81 -7.03 -0.86
C HIS A 302 5.55 -5.82 -1.74
N TYR A 303 4.28 -5.47 -1.90
CA TYR A 303 3.84 -4.34 -2.69
C TYR A 303 3.17 -3.34 -1.76
N ILE A 304 3.68 -2.11 -1.70
CA ILE A 304 3.04 -0.96 -1.07
C ILE A 304 2.30 -0.23 -2.18
N LEU A 305 0.97 -0.13 -2.03
CA LEU A 305 0.10 0.35 -3.08
C LEU A 305 -0.09 1.85 -2.91
N HIS A 306 0.55 2.59 -3.82
CA HIS A 306 0.62 4.04 -3.88
C HIS A 306 1.38 4.61 -2.68
N ASN A 307 1.33 5.92 -2.50
CA ASN A 307 1.98 6.60 -1.38
C ASN A 307 0.91 7.32 -0.57
N GLU A 308 1.03 7.27 0.77
CA GLU A 308 0.24 8.10 1.72
C GLU A 308 -1.23 8.28 1.30
N VAL A 309 -1.97 7.17 1.21
CA VAL A 309 -3.28 7.14 0.54
C VAL A 309 -4.36 7.88 1.33
N ASP A 310 -4.11 8.18 2.60
CA ASP A 310 -4.92 9.06 3.43
C ASP A 310 -4.72 10.55 3.08
N ALA A 311 -3.65 10.91 2.37
CA ALA A 311 -3.44 12.20 1.70
C ALA A 311 -3.73 12.09 0.19
N GLY A 312 -4.91 11.54 -0.14
CA GLY A 312 -5.32 11.16 -1.49
C GLY A 312 -5.15 12.26 -2.55
N TRP A 313 -5.42 13.53 -2.22
CA TRP A 313 -5.26 14.62 -3.18
C TRP A 313 -3.81 14.81 -3.67
N GLU A 314 -2.81 14.63 -2.82
CA GLU A 314 -1.42 14.83 -3.19
C GLU A 314 -0.84 13.55 -3.82
N TRP A 315 -1.06 12.40 -3.17
CA TRP A 315 -0.26 11.20 -3.44
C TRP A 315 -1.00 10.04 -4.09
N THR A 316 -2.34 10.09 -4.20
CA THR A 316 -3.13 9.03 -4.86
C THR A 316 -4.42 9.65 -5.44
N ASN A 317 -4.26 10.66 -6.30
CA ASN A 317 -5.34 11.55 -6.68
C ASN A 317 -6.41 10.89 -7.59
N VAL A 318 -7.68 11.10 -7.23
CA VAL A 318 -8.90 10.75 -7.99
C VAL A 318 -9.94 11.87 -7.97
N GLY A 319 -9.49 13.11 -7.79
CA GLY A 319 -10.35 14.25 -7.50
C GLY A 319 -10.89 14.22 -6.07
N GLU A 320 -11.93 14.99 -5.82
CA GLU A 320 -12.61 15.02 -4.52
C GLU A 320 -13.58 13.86 -4.42
N LYS A 321 -13.35 12.92 -3.49
CA LYS A 321 -14.18 11.73 -3.31
C LYS A 321 -14.58 11.50 -1.85
N PRO A 322 -15.84 11.12 -1.60
CA PRO A 322 -16.23 10.53 -0.32
C PRO A 322 -15.40 9.29 0.04
N ALA A 323 -15.33 8.95 1.33
CA ALA A 323 -14.40 7.93 1.83
C ALA A 323 -14.74 6.51 1.34
N ASN A 324 -16.02 6.11 1.22
CA ASN A 324 -16.35 4.79 0.70
C ASN A 324 -16.00 4.69 -0.79
N VAL A 325 -16.35 5.72 -1.58
CA VAL A 325 -16.01 5.75 -3.02
C VAL A 325 -14.49 5.70 -3.24
N TYR A 326 -13.74 6.51 -2.49
CA TYR A 326 -12.28 6.53 -2.57
C TYR A 326 -11.66 5.17 -2.21
N LEU A 327 -12.07 4.58 -1.09
CA LEU A 327 -11.49 3.33 -0.65
C LEU A 327 -11.93 2.14 -1.49
N GLU A 328 -13.12 2.16 -2.10
CA GLU A 328 -13.55 1.09 -3.00
C GLU A 328 -12.58 0.97 -4.21
N LEU A 329 -12.20 2.10 -4.81
CA LEU A 329 -11.19 2.16 -5.86
C LEU A 329 -9.82 1.66 -5.36
N TYR A 330 -9.42 2.10 -4.17
CA TYR A 330 -8.16 1.66 -3.56
C TYR A 330 -8.16 0.16 -3.23
N HIS A 331 -9.27 -0.40 -2.76
CA HIS A 331 -9.45 -1.81 -2.45
C HIS A 331 -9.29 -2.67 -3.72
N ARG A 332 -9.83 -2.25 -4.86
CA ARG A 332 -9.57 -2.87 -6.17
C ARG A 332 -8.09 -2.87 -6.53
N SER A 333 -7.36 -1.78 -6.22
CA SER A 333 -5.91 -1.70 -6.40
C SER A 333 -5.16 -2.73 -5.55
N MET A 334 -5.49 -2.82 -4.26
CA MET A 334 -4.87 -3.79 -3.35
C MET A 334 -5.16 -5.23 -3.77
N ARG A 335 -6.41 -5.52 -4.19
CA ARG A 335 -6.81 -6.84 -4.68
C ARG A 335 -6.09 -7.23 -5.95
N THR A 336 -5.98 -6.31 -6.90
CA THR A 336 -5.25 -6.53 -8.16
C THR A 336 -3.82 -6.96 -7.89
N ALA A 337 -3.12 -6.19 -7.04
CA ALA A 337 -1.74 -6.52 -6.69
C ALA A 337 -1.62 -7.82 -5.90
N HIS A 338 -2.49 -8.04 -4.91
CA HIS A 338 -2.47 -9.27 -4.10
C HIS A 338 -2.71 -10.52 -4.94
N LEU A 339 -3.77 -10.53 -5.75
CA LEU A 339 -4.18 -11.69 -6.53
C LEU A 339 -3.15 -12.02 -7.62
N ILE A 340 -2.62 -11.01 -8.31
CA ILE A 340 -1.57 -11.22 -9.31
C ILE A 340 -0.28 -11.71 -8.65
N ALA A 341 0.18 -11.05 -7.58
CA ALA A 341 1.43 -11.42 -6.91
C ALA A 341 1.38 -12.83 -6.32
N ARG A 342 0.25 -13.26 -5.76
CA ARG A 342 0.06 -14.59 -5.17
C ARG A 342 0.11 -15.73 -6.18
N GLN A 343 0.05 -15.45 -7.48
CA GLN A 343 0.34 -16.46 -8.50
C GLN A 343 1.81 -16.88 -8.51
N TYR A 344 2.70 -15.99 -8.08
CA TYR A 344 4.15 -16.13 -8.19
C TYR A 344 4.84 -16.27 -6.82
N ASP A 345 4.33 -15.56 -5.81
CA ASP A 345 4.84 -15.62 -4.44
C ASP A 345 3.68 -15.71 -3.44
N PRO A 346 3.44 -16.89 -2.81
CA PRO A 346 2.36 -17.08 -1.85
C PRO A 346 2.61 -16.33 -0.54
N ASN A 347 3.74 -15.63 -0.38
CA ASN A 347 4.06 -14.82 0.78
C ASN A 347 3.92 -13.32 0.50
N ALA A 348 3.65 -12.94 -0.75
CA ALA A 348 3.48 -11.53 -1.12
C ALA A 348 2.26 -10.92 -0.42
N LYS A 349 2.40 -9.69 0.03
CA LYS A 349 1.30 -8.93 0.65
C LYS A 349 1.15 -7.58 -0.03
N ALA A 350 -0.09 -7.11 -0.04
CA ALA A 350 -0.47 -5.76 -0.44
C ALA A 350 -0.52 -4.88 0.81
N PHE A 351 0.24 -3.80 0.84
CA PHE A 351 0.36 -2.88 1.96
C PHE A 351 -0.42 -1.60 1.68
N ILE A 352 -1.18 -1.15 2.66
CA ILE A 352 -1.77 0.20 2.66
C ILE A 352 -0.78 1.22 3.23
N SER A 353 -0.45 2.26 2.46
CA SER A 353 0.49 3.32 2.85
C SER A 353 -0.22 4.49 3.53
N LEU A 354 0.16 4.86 4.76
CA LEU A 354 -0.56 5.85 5.58
C LEU A 354 0.40 6.90 6.15
N THR A 355 -0.01 8.17 6.16
CA THR A 355 0.73 9.25 6.86
C THR A 355 0.69 9.07 8.38
N HIS A 356 1.34 9.95 9.13
CA HIS A 356 1.22 10.02 10.59
C HIS A 356 -0.18 10.45 11.10
N HIS A 357 -1.07 10.93 10.23
CA HIS A 357 -2.45 11.26 10.60
C HIS A 357 -3.22 9.97 10.92
N TRP A 358 -3.96 9.96 12.04
CA TRP A 358 -4.63 8.75 12.51
C TRP A 358 -6.14 8.90 12.59
N ALA A 359 -6.67 9.45 13.70
CA ALA A 359 -8.10 9.71 13.87
C ALA A 359 -8.53 11.10 13.37
N LYS A 360 -7.57 11.93 12.91
CA LYS A 360 -7.83 13.24 12.32
C LYS A 360 -7.09 13.38 10.99
N ALA A 361 -7.83 13.60 9.91
CA ALA A 361 -7.29 13.84 8.58
C ALA A 361 -6.30 15.02 8.55
N GLY A 362 -5.33 14.94 7.62
CA GLY A 362 -4.27 15.95 7.48
C GLY A 362 -4.62 17.17 6.65
N GLY A 363 -5.82 17.22 6.08
CA GLY A 363 -6.24 18.31 5.21
C GLY A 363 -7.76 18.34 5.01
N PRO A 364 -8.22 19.06 3.97
CA PRO A 364 -9.65 19.23 3.69
C PRO A 364 -10.37 17.90 3.46
N ALA A 365 -11.66 17.85 3.83
CA ALA A 365 -12.53 16.72 3.54
C ALA A 365 -12.59 16.43 2.03
N LEU A 366 -12.93 15.18 1.67
CA LEU A 366 -12.94 14.64 0.30
C LEU A 366 -11.57 14.54 -0.40
N ARG A 367 -10.53 15.13 0.19
CA ARG A 367 -9.15 15.16 -0.33
C ARG A 367 -8.18 14.42 0.58
N TYR A 368 -8.45 14.46 1.88
CA TYR A 368 -7.70 13.81 2.94
C TYR A 368 -8.65 13.04 3.83
N TYR A 369 -8.17 11.90 4.34
CA TYR A 369 -8.93 10.97 5.15
C TYR A 369 -8.17 10.71 6.44
N ALA A 370 -8.89 10.35 7.50
CA ALA A 370 -8.24 9.81 8.68
C ALA A 370 -7.79 8.37 8.38
N SER A 371 -6.51 8.06 8.60
CA SER A 371 -5.97 6.71 8.35
C SER A 371 -6.75 5.60 9.05
N ARG A 372 -7.23 5.87 10.27
CA ARG A 372 -8.09 4.93 11.00
C ARG A 372 -9.37 4.64 10.23
N ASP A 373 -10.03 5.66 9.69
CA ASP A 373 -11.30 5.51 8.99
C ASP A 373 -11.10 4.69 7.70
N LEU A 374 -10.01 4.93 6.96
CA LEU A 374 -9.65 4.09 5.82
C LEU A 374 -9.40 2.63 6.21
N LEU A 375 -8.75 2.38 7.34
CA LEU A 375 -8.52 1.01 7.84
C LEU A 375 -9.83 0.33 8.29
N GLU A 376 -10.74 1.03 8.95
CA GLU A 376 -12.06 0.50 9.34
C GLU A 376 -12.93 0.18 8.12
N LEU A 377 -12.86 1.02 7.09
CA LEU A 377 -13.51 0.75 5.80
C LEU A 377 -12.85 -0.44 5.09
N LEU A 378 -11.51 -0.58 5.13
CA LEU A 378 -10.80 -1.72 4.54
C LEU A 378 -11.19 -3.03 5.23
N LEU A 379 -11.35 -3.01 6.56
CA LEU A 379 -11.89 -4.14 7.34
C LEU A 379 -13.34 -4.45 6.94
N SER A 380 -14.16 -3.43 6.71
CA SER A 380 -15.55 -3.60 6.28
C SER A 380 -15.65 -4.26 4.91
N PHE A 381 -14.87 -3.80 3.92
CA PHE A 381 -14.74 -4.46 2.62
C PHE A 381 -14.18 -5.88 2.75
N SER A 382 -13.14 -6.09 3.57
CA SER A 382 -12.56 -7.42 3.80
C SER A 382 -13.58 -8.40 4.39
N ARG A 383 -14.45 -7.94 5.29
CA ARG A 383 -15.52 -8.77 5.87
C ARG A 383 -16.62 -9.11 4.86
N VAL A 384 -17.02 -8.15 4.03
CA VAL A 384 -18.13 -8.30 3.08
C VAL A 384 -17.71 -9.04 1.81
N GLU A 385 -16.55 -8.71 1.25
CA GLU A 385 -16.07 -9.23 -0.04
C GLU A 385 -15.01 -10.34 0.08
N GLY A 386 -14.75 -10.84 1.29
CA GLY A 386 -13.82 -11.94 1.60
C GLY A 386 -12.42 -11.44 1.97
N ASP A 387 -11.91 -11.78 3.15
CA ASP A 387 -10.68 -11.19 3.69
C ASP A 387 -9.42 -11.67 2.93
N PHE A 388 -8.36 -10.87 2.91
CA PHE A 388 -7.06 -11.19 2.28
C PHE A 388 -5.92 -10.71 3.17
N ASP A 389 -4.73 -11.30 3.06
CA ASP A 389 -3.57 -11.01 3.93
C ASP A 389 -2.86 -9.68 3.54
N TRP A 390 -3.60 -8.57 3.59
CA TRP A 390 -3.05 -7.22 3.51
C TRP A 390 -2.27 -6.82 4.78
N ALA A 391 -1.43 -5.81 4.63
CA ALA A 391 -0.52 -5.30 5.66
C ALA A 391 -0.49 -3.75 5.67
N ILE A 392 0.24 -3.14 6.61
CA ILE A 392 0.26 -1.69 6.81
C ILE A 392 1.68 -1.14 6.60
N ALA A 393 1.78 -0.09 5.80
CA ALA A 393 2.96 0.72 5.56
C ALA A 393 2.72 2.11 6.19
N HIS A 394 3.13 2.32 7.45
CA HIS A 394 2.80 3.55 8.20
C HIS A 394 3.98 4.52 8.22
N HIS A 395 3.73 5.83 8.09
CA HIS A 395 4.77 6.88 8.05
C HIS A 395 4.75 7.74 9.32
N PRO A 396 5.34 7.28 10.44
CA PRO A 396 5.20 7.91 11.75
C PRO A 396 6.09 9.14 11.93
N TYR A 397 6.15 10.09 11.00
CA TYR A 397 6.90 11.33 11.17
C TYR A 397 6.53 12.07 12.47
N PRO A 398 7.44 12.87 13.06
CA PRO A 398 7.10 13.78 14.15
C PRO A 398 5.91 14.67 13.77
N GLN A 399 5.14 15.14 14.76
CA GLN A 399 3.94 15.93 14.49
C GLN A 399 4.21 17.19 13.64
N ASP A 400 5.42 17.76 13.79
CA ASP A 400 6.03 18.81 12.98
C ASP A 400 7.29 18.24 12.35
N LEU A 401 7.30 18.06 11.02
CA LEU A 401 8.43 17.49 10.29
C LEU A 401 9.72 18.30 10.48
N ARG A 402 9.63 19.59 10.86
CA ARG A 402 10.80 20.42 11.11
C ARG A 402 11.40 20.22 12.50
N ASN A 403 10.71 19.55 13.42
CA ASN A 403 11.19 19.32 14.78
C ASN A 403 11.50 17.82 15.02
N PRO A 404 12.79 17.44 15.16
CA PRO A 404 13.15 16.04 15.43
C PRO A 404 12.82 15.60 16.88
N ARG A 405 12.45 16.52 17.77
CA ARG A 405 12.17 16.25 19.19
C ARG A 405 10.79 15.62 19.40
N THR A 406 10.53 14.47 18.76
CA THR A 406 9.22 13.80 18.75
C THR A 406 8.70 13.42 20.16
N TRP A 407 9.61 13.23 21.13
CA TRP A 407 9.24 12.97 22.52
C TRP A 407 8.49 14.15 23.17
N GLU A 408 8.60 15.35 22.59
CA GLU A 408 7.91 16.58 23.02
C GLU A 408 6.58 16.80 22.30
N ASP A 409 6.27 16.00 21.26
CA ASP A 409 5.02 16.09 20.50
C ASP A 409 3.82 16.10 21.46
N LYS A 410 2.78 16.89 21.18
CA LYS A 410 1.60 17.06 22.05
C LYS A 410 0.33 16.48 21.45
N GLN A 411 0.25 16.39 20.13
CA GLN A 411 -0.89 15.79 19.44
C GLN A 411 -0.98 14.27 19.68
N PRO A 412 0.11 13.48 19.64
CA PRO A 412 0.03 12.03 19.79
C PRO A 412 -0.22 11.64 21.26
N GLY A 413 -1.32 10.94 21.50
CA GLY A 413 -1.70 10.32 22.78
C GLY A 413 -1.70 8.80 22.72
N PHE A 414 -2.03 8.14 23.83
CA PHE A 414 -2.05 6.67 23.96
C PHE A 414 -3.48 6.11 24.02
N SER A 415 -4.32 6.55 23.08
CA SER A 415 -5.67 6.02 22.85
C SER A 415 -5.90 5.74 21.37
N PHE A 416 -6.87 4.90 21.04
CA PHE A 416 -7.23 4.60 19.64
C PHE A 416 -7.81 5.82 18.89
N ASP A 417 -8.23 6.86 19.62
CA ASP A 417 -8.72 8.15 19.10
C ASP A 417 -7.62 9.23 18.97
N THR A 418 -6.34 8.88 19.19
CA THR A 418 -5.23 9.84 19.03
C THR A 418 -5.28 10.51 17.64
N PRO A 419 -5.11 11.84 17.53
CA PRO A 419 -5.17 12.51 16.23
C PRO A 419 -4.05 12.07 15.28
N LYS A 420 -2.88 11.70 15.84
CA LYS A 420 -1.70 11.27 15.10
C LYS A 420 -1.06 10.03 15.74
N ILE A 421 -0.45 9.20 14.91
CA ILE A 421 0.51 8.17 15.30
C ILE A 421 1.89 8.57 14.77
N THR A 422 2.78 8.93 15.69
CA THR A 422 4.17 9.32 15.41
C THR A 422 5.12 8.37 16.13
N LEU A 423 6.42 8.61 16.03
CA LEU A 423 7.44 7.89 16.82
C LEU A 423 7.20 7.96 18.34
N ARG A 424 6.36 8.90 18.83
CA ARG A 424 5.99 9.03 20.25
C ARG A 424 5.10 7.91 20.79
N ASN A 425 4.16 7.42 19.99
CA ASN A 425 3.04 6.59 20.45
C ASN A 425 2.78 5.37 19.54
N LEU A 426 3.83 4.79 18.96
CA LEU A 426 3.75 3.59 18.10
C LEU A 426 3.02 2.41 18.78
N GLU A 427 3.01 2.36 20.11
CA GLU A 427 2.26 1.39 20.90
C GLU A 427 0.76 1.37 20.57
N VAL A 428 0.18 2.50 20.12
CA VAL A 428 -1.22 2.57 19.68
C VAL A 428 -1.46 1.73 18.44
N LEU A 429 -0.54 1.77 17.46
CA LEU A 429 -0.67 1.01 16.23
C LEU A 429 -0.49 -0.49 16.48
N ASP A 430 0.51 -0.87 17.29
CA ASP A 430 0.74 -2.26 17.72
C ASP A 430 -0.48 -2.83 18.48
N ALA A 431 -1.05 -2.05 19.40
CA ALA A 431 -2.27 -2.43 20.10
C ALA A 431 -3.47 -2.56 19.16
N TRP A 432 -3.61 -1.68 18.17
CA TRP A 432 -4.74 -1.71 17.22
C TRP A 432 -4.71 -2.96 16.33
N VAL A 433 -3.55 -3.35 15.79
CA VAL A 433 -3.41 -4.59 14.99
C VAL A 433 -3.46 -5.86 15.83
N SER A 434 -3.36 -5.74 17.15
CA SER A 434 -3.47 -6.85 18.10
C SER A 434 -4.91 -7.13 18.54
N GLN A 435 -5.89 -6.32 18.12
CA GLN A 435 -7.30 -6.60 18.37
C GLN A 435 -7.79 -7.72 17.44
N ARG A 436 -8.52 -8.72 17.96
CA ARG A 436 -8.97 -9.86 17.13
C ARG A 436 -9.76 -9.46 15.88
N ARG A 437 -10.51 -8.34 15.94
CA ARG A 437 -11.30 -7.81 14.81
C ARG A 437 -10.44 -7.28 13.65
N THR A 438 -9.17 -6.94 13.88
CA THR A 438 -8.25 -6.39 12.85
C THR A 438 -7.33 -7.44 12.26
N MET A 439 -7.21 -8.59 12.92
CA MET A 439 -6.38 -9.72 12.47
C MET A 439 -6.93 -10.34 11.18
N TYR A 440 -6.02 -10.79 10.30
CA TYR A 440 -6.39 -11.59 9.13
C TYR A 440 -7.11 -12.86 9.57
N LEU A 441 -8.35 -13.03 9.10
CA LEU A 441 -9.27 -14.10 9.47
C LEU A 441 -9.46 -14.27 11.00
N GLY A 442 -9.21 -13.22 11.78
CA GLY A 442 -9.23 -13.31 13.24
C GLY A 442 -8.15 -14.22 13.85
N LYS A 443 -7.11 -14.58 13.08
CA LYS A 443 -6.08 -15.57 13.45
C LYS A 443 -4.67 -14.98 13.54
N SER A 444 -4.29 -14.11 12.61
CA SER A 444 -2.93 -13.57 12.54
C SER A 444 -2.92 -12.04 12.50
N ARG A 445 -2.04 -11.43 13.30
CA ARG A 445 -1.82 -9.98 13.28
C ARG A 445 -1.40 -9.50 11.89
N ARG A 446 -1.89 -8.32 11.52
CA ARG A 446 -1.47 -7.62 10.29
C ARG A 446 -0.03 -7.16 10.45
N THR A 447 0.80 -7.44 9.45
CA THR A 447 2.20 -7.00 9.40
C THR A 447 2.25 -5.47 9.30
N ILE A 448 3.17 -4.83 10.04
CA ILE A 448 3.46 -3.40 9.92
C ILE A 448 4.91 -3.20 9.48
N HIS A 449 5.09 -2.44 8.39
CA HIS A 449 6.34 -1.79 8.05
C HIS A 449 6.19 -0.30 8.32
N LEU A 450 7.13 0.30 9.05
CA LEU A 450 7.28 1.75 9.08
C LEU A 450 8.09 2.13 7.85
N SER A 451 7.39 2.45 6.75
CA SER A 451 7.96 2.48 5.39
C SER A 451 8.64 3.80 5.02
N GLU A 452 8.36 4.87 5.75
CA GLU A 452 8.93 6.18 5.51
C GLU A 452 8.86 7.06 6.77
N GLN A 453 10.01 7.41 7.33
CA GLN A 453 10.10 8.35 8.44
C GLN A 453 11.51 8.88 8.59
N GLY A 454 11.61 10.16 8.95
CA GLY A 454 12.87 10.86 9.13
C GLY A 454 12.81 11.88 10.26
N LEU A 455 13.97 12.20 10.78
CA LEU A 455 14.16 13.21 11.81
C LEU A 455 14.99 14.34 11.22
N ASN A 456 14.48 15.56 11.25
CA ASN A 456 15.10 16.69 10.58
C ASN A 456 16.25 17.29 11.40
N SER A 457 17.46 17.35 10.85
CA SER A 457 18.53 18.22 11.36
C SER A 457 18.38 19.61 10.75
N ARG A 458 17.74 20.57 11.43
CA ARG A 458 17.40 21.91 10.88
C ARG A 458 18.58 22.65 10.25
N ASP A 459 19.78 22.33 10.70
CA ASP A 459 21.08 22.67 10.12
C ASP A 459 22.09 21.56 10.50
N TYR A 460 23.37 21.77 10.23
CA TYR A 460 24.45 20.86 10.61
C TYR A 460 25.21 21.29 11.87
N SER A 461 24.60 22.12 12.72
CA SER A 461 25.17 22.39 14.04
C SER A 461 25.13 21.13 14.92
N ASP A 462 26.07 21.04 15.86
CA ASP A 462 26.13 19.92 16.81
C ASP A 462 24.80 19.70 17.54
N LYS A 463 24.10 20.79 17.88
CA LYS A 463 22.78 20.72 18.51
C LYS A 463 21.75 20.05 17.60
N SER A 464 21.62 20.50 16.34
CA SER A 464 20.65 19.93 15.39
C SER A 464 20.94 18.47 15.08
N LEU A 465 22.21 18.11 14.92
CA LEU A 465 22.65 16.73 14.68
C LEU A 465 22.41 15.84 15.92
N THR A 466 22.62 16.39 17.12
CA THR A 466 22.36 15.69 18.39
C THR A 466 20.86 15.48 18.60
N ASP A 467 20.01 16.49 18.36
CA ASP A 467 18.56 16.35 18.45
C ASP A 467 18.04 15.32 17.43
N GLN A 468 18.60 15.29 16.23
CA GLN A 468 18.29 14.29 15.20
C GLN A 468 18.57 12.86 15.71
N ALA A 469 19.79 12.61 16.20
CA ALA A 469 20.19 11.30 16.70
C ALA A 469 19.43 10.90 17.98
N ALA A 470 19.14 11.85 18.87
CA ALA A 470 18.33 11.61 20.06
C ALA A 470 16.90 11.16 19.72
N GLY A 471 16.30 11.73 18.67
CA GLY A 471 15.00 11.29 18.16
C GLY A 471 15.02 9.85 17.68
N LEU A 472 16.10 9.42 17.03
CA LEU A 472 16.26 8.04 16.57
C LEU A 472 16.44 7.09 17.76
N ALA A 473 17.26 7.47 18.75
CA ALA A 473 17.43 6.68 19.97
C ALA A 473 16.09 6.49 20.70
N TYR A 474 15.31 7.56 20.86
CA TYR A 474 13.98 7.52 21.46
C TYR A 474 13.03 6.59 20.68
N ALA A 475 12.93 6.77 19.36
CA ALA A 475 12.10 5.93 18.51
C ALA A 475 12.50 4.44 18.57
N TRP A 476 13.79 4.15 18.46
CA TRP A 476 14.30 2.79 18.45
C TRP A 476 14.06 2.06 19.78
N SER A 477 14.17 2.77 20.90
CA SER A 477 13.90 2.22 22.23
C SER A 477 12.50 1.61 22.35
N LYS A 478 11.52 2.15 21.60
CA LYS A 478 10.16 1.65 21.46
C LYS A 478 10.06 0.53 20.43
N ILE A 479 10.51 0.79 19.19
CA ILE A 479 10.36 -0.12 18.03
C ILE A 479 10.89 -1.52 18.32
N ARG A 480 12.02 -1.63 19.03
CA ARG A 480 12.62 -2.93 19.39
C ARG A 480 11.68 -3.84 20.20
N SER A 481 10.72 -3.26 20.94
CA SER A 481 9.77 -3.99 21.78
C SER A 481 8.40 -4.27 21.13
N LEU A 482 8.14 -3.72 19.94
CA LEU A 482 6.85 -3.83 19.25
C LEU A 482 6.90 -4.91 18.16
N ASP A 483 6.45 -6.12 18.50
CA ASP A 483 6.55 -7.29 17.63
C ASP A 483 5.75 -7.17 16.33
N SER A 484 4.70 -6.36 16.28
CA SER A 484 3.93 -6.16 15.05
C SER A 484 4.71 -5.38 13.99
N ILE A 485 5.73 -4.62 14.39
CA ILE A 485 6.60 -3.83 13.52
C ILE A 485 7.77 -4.70 13.08
N GLU A 486 7.73 -5.16 11.83
CA GLU A 486 8.75 -6.05 11.26
C GLU A 486 9.90 -5.28 10.61
N ALA A 487 9.67 -4.05 10.15
CA ALA A 487 10.69 -3.20 9.53
C ALA A 487 10.50 -1.71 9.85
N PHE A 488 11.61 -0.99 9.97
CA PHE A 488 11.72 0.46 10.15
C PHE A 488 12.64 1.02 9.06
N GLN A 489 12.04 1.51 7.99
CA GLN A 489 12.70 2.04 6.80
C GLN A 489 13.07 3.50 7.05
N TYR A 490 14.31 3.78 7.45
CA TYR A 490 14.72 5.16 7.70
C TYR A 490 14.73 5.94 6.38
N HIS A 491 13.98 7.04 6.33
CA HIS A 491 13.93 7.97 5.21
C HIS A 491 14.49 9.35 5.64
N ASN A 492 15.45 9.94 4.96
CA ASN A 492 16.10 9.46 3.75
C ASN A 492 17.50 8.89 4.06
N TRP A 493 18.05 8.12 3.12
CA TRP A 493 19.43 7.68 3.18
C TRP A 493 20.41 8.87 3.10
N ILE A 494 20.07 9.85 2.27
CA ILE A 494 20.88 11.05 1.98
C ILE A 494 19.96 12.26 2.04
N ASP A 495 20.43 13.39 2.58
CA ASP A 495 19.69 14.64 2.50
C ASP A 495 19.35 14.99 1.04
N ASN A 496 18.11 15.42 0.80
CA ASN A 496 17.59 15.64 -0.53
C ASN A 496 16.92 17.01 -0.62
N ARG A 497 17.36 17.83 -1.59
CA ARG A 497 16.91 19.22 -1.76
C ARG A 497 15.41 19.32 -2.07
N HIS A 498 14.80 18.23 -2.54
CA HIS A 498 13.40 18.20 -2.90
C HIS A 498 12.46 17.77 -1.75
N GLU A 499 12.97 17.68 -0.53
CA GLU A 499 12.21 17.36 0.69
C GLU A 499 11.70 18.63 1.40
N GLY A 500 11.29 19.66 0.66
CA GLY A 500 10.72 20.89 1.26
C GLY A 500 11.67 21.63 2.23
N GLY A 501 12.98 21.51 2.03
CA GLY A 501 14.01 22.11 2.89
C GLY A 501 14.41 21.28 4.11
N LEU A 502 13.88 20.06 4.26
CA LEU A 502 14.27 19.13 5.31
C LEU A 502 15.67 18.54 5.04
N ARG A 503 16.39 18.26 6.13
CA ARG A 503 17.68 17.53 6.14
C ARG A 503 17.53 16.30 7.03
N ILE A 504 16.71 15.37 6.58
CA ILE A 504 16.35 14.15 7.33
C ILE A 504 17.33 12.98 7.14
N GLY A 505 18.25 13.12 6.19
CA GLY A 505 19.19 12.09 5.76
C GLY A 505 20.07 11.56 6.88
N LEU A 506 20.47 10.29 6.79
CA LEU A 506 21.60 9.74 7.56
C LEU A 506 22.92 10.38 7.11
N ARG A 507 22.98 10.83 5.85
CA ARG A 507 24.11 11.53 5.26
C ARG A 507 23.74 12.95 4.85
N ARG A 508 24.74 13.83 4.81
CA ARG A 508 24.64 15.19 4.27
C ARG A 508 24.32 15.18 2.77
N PHE A 509 24.05 16.35 2.21
CA PHE A 509 23.78 16.47 0.77
C PHE A 509 24.96 15.99 -0.09
N PRO A 510 24.69 15.52 -1.33
CA PRO A 510 25.75 15.21 -2.29
C PRO A 510 26.63 16.41 -2.65
N ASP A 511 26.09 17.62 -2.55
CA ASP A 511 26.71 18.89 -2.88
C ASP A 511 27.07 19.72 -1.64
N ASP A 512 27.13 19.11 -0.44
CA ASP A 512 27.60 19.80 0.76
C ASP A 512 29.03 20.33 0.54
N GLU A 513 29.27 21.60 0.85
CA GLU A 513 30.54 22.27 0.55
C GLU A 513 31.72 21.72 1.35
N THR A 514 31.46 21.15 2.53
CA THR A 514 32.49 20.74 3.49
C THR A 514 32.69 19.24 3.53
N GLU A 515 31.59 18.49 3.54
CA GLU A 515 31.56 17.05 3.69
C GLU A 515 30.49 16.45 2.74
N PRO A 516 30.72 16.44 1.41
CA PRO A 516 29.83 15.81 0.45
C PRO A 516 29.50 14.37 0.86
N LEU A 517 28.20 14.05 1.00
CA LEU A 517 27.72 12.73 1.46
C LEU A 517 28.25 12.31 2.85
N GLY A 518 28.74 13.25 3.66
CA GLY A 518 29.29 13.00 4.98
C GLY A 518 28.33 12.23 5.89
N LYS A 519 28.86 11.26 6.66
CA LYS A 519 28.09 10.51 7.65
C LYS A 519 27.73 11.46 8.80
N LYS A 520 26.44 11.66 9.07
CA LYS A 520 26.00 12.42 10.26
C LYS A 520 26.12 11.56 11.52
N PRO A 521 26.11 12.14 12.74
CA PRO A 521 26.08 11.36 13.99
C PRO A 521 24.96 10.31 14.06
N ILE A 522 23.79 10.61 13.49
CA ILE A 522 22.68 9.67 13.40
C ILE A 522 23.03 8.40 12.59
N TRP A 523 23.91 8.47 11.58
CA TRP A 523 24.37 7.30 10.83
C TRP A 523 25.16 6.35 11.73
N THR A 524 26.06 6.89 12.56
CA THR A 524 26.86 6.10 13.50
C THR A 524 25.98 5.46 14.57
N LEU A 525 24.98 6.20 15.07
CA LEU A 525 23.97 5.62 15.94
C LEU A 525 23.23 4.47 15.24
N TYR A 526 22.69 4.70 14.04
CA TYR A 526 21.92 3.70 13.30
C TYR A 526 22.71 2.41 13.02
N LYS A 527 24.01 2.53 12.75
CA LYS A 527 24.94 1.40 12.66
C LYS A 527 24.95 0.57 13.94
N ALA A 528 25.05 1.21 15.10
CA ALA A 528 25.17 0.56 16.40
C ALA A 528 23.86 -0.09 16.90
N LEU A 529 22.69 0.38 16.45
CA LEU A 529 21.39 -0.17 16.84
C LEU A 529 21.28 -1.66 16.46
N GLY A 530 20.75 -2.48 17.36
CA GLY A 530 20.64 -3.93 17.20
C GLY A 530 21.96 -4.70 17.33
N THR A 531 23.04 -4.06 17.78
CA THR A 531 24.35 -4.69 18.00
C THR A 531 24.75 -4.65 19.48
N ALA A 532 25.86 -5.31 19.84
CA ALA A 532 26.42 -5.23 21.19
C ALA A 532 26.81 -3.79 21.61
N GLY A 533 27.04 -2.88 20.64
CA GLY A 533 27.36 -1.47 20.89
C GLY A 533 26.16 -0.55 21.12
N GLU A 534 24.92 -1.05 20.97
CA GLU A 534 23.69 -0.24 21.03
C GLU A 534 23.60 0.58 22.32
N ALA A 535 23.76 -0.07 23.48
CA ALA A 535 23.59 0.58 24.78
C ALA A 535 24.57 1.74 24.99
N ALA A 536 25.84 1.56 24.58
CA ALA A 536 26.86 2.59 24.68
C ALA A 536 26.57 3.75 23.72
N ALA A 537 26.14 3.45 22.49
CA ALA A 537 25.81 4.46 21.48
C ALA A 537 24.56 5.27 21.84
N MET A 538 23.56 4.67 22.49
CA MET A 538 22.33 5.35 22.89
C MET A 538 22.48 6.16 24.19
N LYS A 539 23.39 5.78 25.08
CA LYS A 539 23.54 6.39 26.43
C LYS A 539 23.62 7.93 26.43
N PRO A 540 24.40 8.60 25.55
CA PRO A 540 24.52 10.06 25.57
C PRO A 540 23.21 10.81 25.32
N TYR A 541 22.24 10.15 24.68
CA TYR A 541 20.97 10.80 24.30
C TYR A 541 19.92 10.80 25.40
N LEU A 542 20.12 10.06 26.51
CA LEU A 542 19.19 10.05 27.66
C LEU A 542 18.98 11.46 28.24
N ASP A 543 20.06 12.23 28.39
CA ASP A 543 20.01 13.60 28.90
C ASP A 543 19.28 14.54 27.92
N VAL A 544 19.47 14.33 26.61
CA VAL A 544 18.83 15.14 25.55
C VAL A 544 17.30 14.98 25.57
N VAL A 545 16.84 13.75 25.82
CA VAL A 545 15.41 13.41 25.91
C VAL A 545 14.84 13.50 27.33
N ASN A 546 15.66 13.89 28.31
CA ASN A 546 15.32 14.00 29.73
C ASN A 546 14.74 12.71 30.33
N LEU A 547 15.39 11.57 30.06
CA LEU A 547 15.03 10.26 30.62
C LEU A 547 16.18 9.70 31.46
N LYS A 548 15.85 8.97 32.53
CA LYS A 548 16.84 8.25 33.36
C LYS A 548 17.20 6.89 32.79
N SER A 549 16.28 6.28 32.03
CA SER A 549 16.49 5.03 31.32
C SER A 549 15.57 4.95 30.10
N TRP A 550 15.94 4.16 29.10
CA TRP A 550 15.13 3.95 27.90
C TRP A 550 13.81 3.23 28.17
N ASP A 551 13.69 2.51 29.29
CA ASP A 551 12.41 1.89 29.69
C ASP A 551 11.32 2.93 29.99
N GLN A 552 11.71 4.15 30.37
CA GLN A 552 10.77 5.26 30.58
C GLN A 552 10.16 5.80 29.28
N ALA A 553 10.78 5.52 28.13
CA ALA A 553 10.22 5.91 26.84
C ALA A 553 9.01 5.05 26.46
N ILE A 554 8.93 3.80 26.94
CA ILE A 554 7.94 2.82 26.52
C ILE A 554 6.63 3.01 27.30
N HIS A 555 5.51 3.13 26.58
CA HIS A 555 4.21 3.14 27.22
C HIS A 555 3.74 1.72 27.56
N ARG A 556 3.54 1.46 28.85
CA ARG A 556 3.18 0.12 29.35
C ARG A 556 1.73 -0.03 29.79
N GLN A 557 0.97 1.07 29.82
CA GLN A 557 -0.45 1.00 30.17
C GLN A 557 -1.24 0.50 28.96
N ALA A 558 -2.44 -0.04 29.22
CA ALA A 558 -3.32 -0.46 28.15
C ALA A 558 -3.76 0.76 27.32
N VAL A 559 -3.57 0.68 26.00
CA VAL A 559 -4.16 1.61 25.04
C VAL A 559 -5.67 1.40 25.07
N LYS A 560 -6.42 2.50 25.20
CA LYS A 560 -7.89 2.50 25.30
C LYS A 560 -8.55 3.03 24.05
#